data_AF-A0A9J9ESD7-F1
#
_entry.id   AF-A0A9J9ESD7-F1
#
_cell.length_a   1.000
_cell.length_b   1.000
_cell.length_c   1.000
_cell.angle_alpha   90.00
_cell.angle_beta   90.00
_cell.angle_gamma   90.00
#
_symmetry.space_group_name_H-M   'P 1'
#
loop_
_entity.id
_entity.type
_entity.pdbx_description
1 polymer ?
#
loop_
_entity_poly.entity_id
_entity_poly.type
_entity_poly.pdbx_seq_one_letter_code
_entity_poly.pdbx_strand_id
1 'polypeptide(L)'
;MKKFLILLVPVVFLLTYCQKNIGGVTASELDKDLSNLLQSGDPLEKIKSSLDKLYIGYHYDSDFGRFEASLKDNNYNCVRYFLYDCAVLIYVYTDHERRYTGHEVEVIYSGL
;
A
#
# COMPACT_ATOMS: atom_id res chain seq x y z
N MET A 1 -17.95 -35.35 3.92
CA MET A 1 -17.82 -34.12 3.11
C MET A 1 -18.30 -32.85 3.84
N LYS A 2 -19.38 -32.87 4.65
CA LYS A 2 -19.82 -31.68 5.42
C LYS A 2 -18.80 -31.10 6.43
N LYS A 3 -17.92 -31.95 7.00
CA LYS A 3 -16.89 -31.53 7.98
C LYS A 3 -15.79 -30.64 7.39
N PHE A 4 -15.51 -30.76 6.09
CA PHE A 4 -14.51 -29.92 5.41
C PHE A 4 -15.01 -28.48 5.24
N LEU A 5 -16.30 -28.31 4.99
CA LEU A 5 -16.92 -26.98 4.85
C LEU A 5 -16.83 -26.17 6.15
N ILE A 6 -16.96 -26.83 7.30
CA ILE A 6 -16.91 -26.21 8.64
C ILE A 6 -15.53 -25.61 8.93
N LEU A 7 -14.46 -26.20 8.37
CA LEU A 7 -13.09 -25.71 8.53
C LEU A 7 -12.76 -24.57 7.55
N LEU A 8 -13.38 -24.58 6.37
CA LEU A 8 -13.05 -23.64 5.29
C LEU A 8 -13.70 -22.25 5.52
N VAL A 9 -14.91 -22.22 6.08
CA VAL A 9 -15.64 -20.98 6.38
C VAL A 9 -14.84 -20.04 7.31
N PRO A 10 -14.38 -20.44 8.50
CA PRO A 10 -13.66 -19.53 9.39
C PRO A 10 -12.34 -19.03 8.79
N VAL A 11 -11.65 -19.85 7.99
CA VAL A 11 -10.40 -19.45 7.31
C VAL A 11 -10.67 -18.36 6.27
N VAL A 12 -11.73 -18.51 5.46
CA VAL A 12 -12.11 -17.49 4.47
C VAL A 12 -12.57 -16.20 5.15
N PHE A 13 -13.32 -16.30 6.25
CA PHE A 13 -13.72 -15.14 7.05
C PHE A 13 -12.51 -14.43 7.70
N LEU A 14 -11.50 -15.17 8.18
CA LEU A 14 -10.27 -14.59 8.72
C LEU A 14 -9.45 -13.85 7.64
N LEU A 15 -9.31 -14.43 6.45
CA LEU A 15 -8.56 -13.85 5.34
C LEU A 15 -9.24 -12.58 4.80
N THR A 16 -10.57 -12.61 4.63
CA THR A 16 -11.35 -11.43 4.21
C THR A 16 -11.40 -10.34 5.28
N TYR A 17 -11.37 -10.70 6.56
CA TYR A 17 -11.28 -9.73 7.65
C TYR A 17 -9.92 -9.02 7.67
N CYS A 18 -8.81 -9.74 7.43
CA CYS A 18 -7.49 -9.11 7.34
C CYS A 18 -7.40 -8.13 6.16
N GLN A 19 -7.97 -8.46 4.99
CA GLN A 19 -8.00 -7.53 3.85
C GLN A 19 -8.78 -6.24 4.13
N LYS A 20 -9.78 -6.28 5.01
CA LYS A 20 -10.63 -5.12 5.34
C LYS A 20 -10.07 -4.27 6.48
N ASN A 21 -9.22 -4.84 7.35
CA ASN A 21 -8.69 -4.17 8.53
C ASN A 21 -7.41 -3.35 8.28
N ILE A 22 -6.85 -3.36 7.08
CA ILE A 22 -5.73 -2.47 6.73
C ILE A 22 -6.30 -1.07 6.42
N GLY A 23 -6.66 -0.32 7.46
CA GLY A 23 -7.15 1.07 7.33
C GLY A 23 -8.47 1.24 6.56
N GLY A 24 -9.18 0.16 6.23
CA GLY A 24 -10.45 0.21 5.49
C GLY A 24 -10.32 0.32 3.96
N VAL A 25 -9.11 0.20 3.40
CA VAL A 25 -8.84 0.27 1.96
C VAL A 25 -8.04 -0.96 1.52
N THR A 26 -8.45 -1.60 0.44
CA THR A 26 -7.75 -2.78 -0.09
C THR A 26 -6.54 -2.36 -0.94
N ALA A 27 -5.51 -3.21 -1.01
CA ALA A 27 -4.37 -2.98 -1.90
C ALA A 27 -4.78 -2.78 -3.36
N SER A 28 -5.81 -3.50 -3.82
CA SER A 28 -6.34 -3.35 -5.18
C SER A 28 -7.03 -2.01 -5.42
N GLU A 29 -7.68 -1.43 -4.41
CA GLU A 29 -8.26 -0.08 -4.51
C GLU A 29 -7.15 0.97 -4.58
N LEU A 30 -6.11 0.83 -3.75
CA LEU A 30 -4.94 1.72 -3.78
C LEU A 30 -4.19 1.69 -5.12
N ASP A 31 -3.93 0.49 -5.65
CA ASP A 31 -3.30 0.29 -6.96
C ASP A 31 -4.10 0.97 -8.08
N LYS A 32 -5.43 0.78 -8.06
CA LYS A 32 -6.33 1.43 -9.02
C LYS A 32 -6.32 2.96 -8.87
N ASP A 33 -6.37 3.47 -7.65
CA ASP A 33 -6.41 4.91 -7.39
C ASP A 33 -5.10 5.60 -7.78
N LEU A 34 -3.95 4.98 -7.50
CA LEU A 34 -2.64 5.44 -7.95
C LEU A 34 -2.54 5.42 -9.48
N SER A 35 -2.99 4.35 -10.12
CA SER A 35 -3.05 4.23 -11.59
C SER A 35 -3.93 5.30 -12.24
N ASN A 36 -4.98 5.78 -11.56
CA ASN A 36 -5.84 6.84 -12.05
C ASN A 36 -5.24 8.25 -11.88
N LEU A 37 -4.39 8.44 -10.86
CA LEU A 37 -3.81 9.75 -10.52
C LEU A 37 -2.44 9.99 -11.17
N LEU A 38 -1.70 8.92 -11.46
CA LEU A 38 -0.32 8.97 -11.93
C LEU A 38 -0.17 8.28 -13.28
N GLN A 39 0.57 8.92 -14.17
CA GLN A 39 0.98 8.41 -15.47
C GLN A 39 2.49 8.55 -15.63
N SER A 40 3.09 7.65 -16.43
CA SER A 40 4.54 7.65 -16.69
C SER A 40 5.03 9.04 -17.14
N GLY A 41 6.11 9.51 -16.54
CA GLY A 41 6.71 10.82 -16.79
C GLY A 41 6.14 11.97 -15.95
N ASP A 42 5.14 11.71 -15.10
CA ASP A 42 4.61 12.74 -14.20
C ASP A 42 5.70 13.29 -13.25
N PRO A 43 5.70 14.60 -12.98
CA PRO A 43 6.74 15.24 -12.18
C PRO A 43 6.60 14.93 -10.69
N LEU A 44 7.70 15.12 -9.96
CA LEU A 44 7.83 14.91 -8.52
C LEU A 44 6.68 15.52 -7.70
N GLU A 45 6.27 16.74 -8.03
CA GLU A 45 5.21 17.47 -7.35
C GLU A 45 3.84 16.80 -7.55
N LYS A 46 3.61 16.20 -8.72
CA LYS A 46 2.39 15.45 -9.01
C LYS A 46 2.37 14.12 -8.25
N ILE A 47 3.53 13.46 -8.12
CA ILE A 47 3.67 12.26 -7.28
C ILE A 47 3.28 12.58 -5.83
N LYS A 48 3.91 13.61 -5.25
CA LYS A 48 3.66 14.03 -3.87
C LYS A 48 2.20 14.40 -3.62
N SER A 49 1.61 15.21 -4.50
CA SER A 49 0.21 15.63 -4.35
C SER A 49 -0.78 14.47 -4.52
N SER A 50 -0.50 13.49 -5.38
CA SER A 50 -1.31 12.28 -5.50
C SER A 50 -1.24 11.42 -4.25
N LEU A 51 -0.05 11.22 -3.67
CA LEU A 51 0.13 10.50 -2.41
C LEU A 51 -0.59 11.20 -1.25
N ASP A 52 -0.48 12.52 -1.16
CA ASP A 52 -1.19 13.29 -0.13
C ASP A 52 -2.72 13.24 -0.30
N LYS A 53 -3.23 13.26 -1.54
CA LYS A 53 -4.66 13.12 -1.84
C LYS A 53 -5.24 11.78 -1.37
N LEU A 54 -4.44 10.71 -1.45
CA LEU A 54 -4.81 9.38 -0.97
C LEU A 54 -4.49 9.16 0.52
N TYR A 55 -4.09 10.21 1.24
CA TYR A 55 -3.72 10.13 2.65
C TYR A 55 -2.58 9.13 2.92
N ILE A 56 -1.63 9.05 1.99
CA ILE A 56 -0.45 8.18 2.05
C ILE A 56 0.75 9.00 2.58
N GLY A 57 1.41 8.48 3.61
CA GLY A 57 2.67 9.01 4.13
C GLY A 57 3.84 8.38 3.37
N TYR A 58 4.88 9.16 3.08
CA TYR A 58 5.96 8.70 2.21
C TYR A 58 7.32 9.21 2.66
N HIS A 59 8.36 8.45 2.32
CA HIS A 59 9.76 8.78 2.41
C HIS A 59 10.42 8.49 1.06
N TYR A 60 11.31 9.36 0.58
CA TYR A 60 12.04 9.11 -0.67
C TYR A 60 13.36 8.42 -0.36
N ASP A 61 13.50 7.19 -0.84
CA ASP A 61 14.73 6.43 -0.82
C ASP A 61 15.53 6.74 -2.10
N SER A 62 16.63 7.47 -1.95
CA SER A 62 17.50 7.86 -3.05
C SER A 62 18.35 6.72 -3.60
N ASP A 63 18.61 5.68 -2.80
CA ASP A 63 19.46 4.55 -3.20
C ASP A 63 18.70 3.66 -4.17
N PHE A 64 17.39 3.51 -3.97
CA PHE A 64 16.50 2.75 -4.86
C PHE A 64 15.71 3.62 -5.84
N GLY A 65 15.82 4.96 -5.76
CA GLY A 65 15.12 5.88 -6.64
C GLY A 65 13.59 5.75 -6.53
N ARG A 66 13.08 5.54 -5.32
CA ARG A 66 11.64 5.27 -5.08
C ARG A 66 11.12 5.95 -3.84
N PHE A 67 9.83 6.22 -3.80
CA PHE A 67 9.13 6.51 -2.56
C PHE A 67 8.73 5.21 -1.89
N GLU A 68 9.13 5.04 -0.63
CA GLU A 68 8.55 4.06 0.28
C GLU A 68 7.39 4.73 1.01
N ALA A 69 6.22 4.10 1.00
CA ALA A 69 5.00 4.74 1.42
C ALA A 69 4.04 3.77 2.12
N SER A 70 3.23 4.31 3.02
CA SER A 70 2.19 3.58 3.75
C SER A 70 1.00 4.50 4.03
N LEU A 71 -0.19 3.95 4.22
CA LEU A 71 -1.35 4.74 4.65
C LEU A 71 -1.03 5.50 5.96
N LYS A 72 -1.42 6.78 6.04
CA LYS A 72 -1.33 7.56 7.28
C LYS A 72 -2.36 7.01 8.27
N ASP A 73 -1.94 6.81 9.51
CA ASP A 73 -2.82 6.47 10.64
C ASP A 73 -3.10 7.77 11.43
N ASN A 74 -4.25 7.88 12.08
CA ASN A 74 -4.62 9.04 12.91
C ASN A 74 -3.59 9.39 13.99
N ASN A 75 -2.72 8.44 14.35
CA ASN A 75 -1.64 8.64 15.32
C ASN A 75 -0.26 8.91 14.69
N TYR A 76 -0.06 8.70 13.37
CA TYR A 76 1.27 8.75 12.75
C TYR A 76 1.23 9.28 11.30
N ASN A 77 1.98 10.36 11.05
CA ASN A 77 2.10 11.02 9.75
C ASN A 77 3.26 10.50 8.87
N CYS A 78 3.97 9.45 9.29
CA CYS A 78 5.19 8.93 8.66
C CYS A 78 5.05 7.46 8.26
N VAL A 79 5.93 6.99 7.36
CA VAL A 79 6.01 5.57 6.94
C VAL A 79 6.18 4.68 8.17
N ARG A 80 5.32 3.66 8.32
CA ARG A 80 5.41 2.68 9.40
C ARG A 80 6.08 1.41 8.90
N TYR A 81 7.08 0.93 9.65
CA TYR A 81 7.59 -0.43 9.54
C TYR A 81 6.74 -1.33 10.43
N PHE A 82 5.90 -2.17 9.80
CA PHE A 82 5.02 -3.09 10.52
C PHE A 82 5.74 -4.41 10.77
N LEU A 83 6.07 -4.68 12.03
CA LEU A 83 6.74 -5.93 12.44
C LEU A 83 5.75 -7.02 12.91
N TYR A 84 4.50 -6.68 13.26
CA TYR A 84 3.53 -7.60 13.87
C TYR A 84 2.07 -7.36 13.44
N ASP A 85 1.84 -6.79 12.26
CA ASP A 85 0.49 -6.49 11.75
C ASP A 85 0.35 -6.79 10.23
N CYS A 86 -0.90 -6.85 9.76
CA CYS A 86 -1.22 -6.79 8.34
C CYS A 86 -1.03 -5.35 7.86
N ALA A 87 -0.19 -5.14 6.86
CA ALA A 87 0.14 -3.82 6.37
C ALA A 87 0.08 -3.77 4.85
N VAL A 88 -0.17 -2.57 4.32
CA VAL A 88 0.00 -2.27 2.90
C VAL A 88 1.25 -1.40 2.75
N LEU A 89 2.25 -1.91 2.04
CA LEU A 89 3.38 -1.11 1.57
C LEU A 89 3.13 -0.65 0.14
N ILE A 90 3.54 0.57 -0.12
CA ILE A 90 3.38 1.22 -1.41
C ILE A 90 4.78 1.68 -1.83
N TYR A 91 5.22 1.21 -3.00
CA TYR A 91 6.46 1.66 -3.62
C TYR A 91 6.11 2.47 -4.86
N VAL A 92 6.57 3.72 -4.95
CA VAL A 92 6.42 4.54 -6.16
C VAL A 92 7.79 4.78 -6.78
N TYR A 93 8.00 4.22 -7.95
CA TYR A 93 9.28 4.23 -8.65
C TYR A 93 9.45 5.52 -9.44
N THR A 94 10.69 6.02 -9.47
CA THR A 94 11.06 7.22 -10.23
C THR A 94 12.25 6.99 -11.13
N ASP A 95 12.36 7.79 -12.19
CA ASP A 95 13.58 7.85 -13.01
C ASP A 95 14.66 8.75 -12.36
N HIS A 96 15.76 8.95 -13.08
CA HIS A 96 16.88 9.78 -12.65
C HIS A 96 16.52 11.28 -12.52
N GLU A 97 15.46 11.74 -13.18
CA GLU A 97 14.90 13.08 -13.05
C GLU A 97 13.78 13.15 -12.00
N ARG A 98 13.56 12.06 -11.25
CA ARG A 98 12.49 11.89 -10.25
C ARG A 98 11.08 11.97 -10.82
N ARG A 99 10.91 11.57 -12.08
CA ARG A 99 9.60 11.42 -12.71
C ARG A 99 9.05 10.03 -12.47
N TYR A 100 7.73 9.93 -12.36
CA TYR A 100 7.05 8.69 -12.08
C TYR A 100 7.28 7.66 -13.20
N THR A 101 7.65 6.43 -12.83
CA THR A 101 7.79 5.31 -13.79
C THR A 101 6.78 4.21 -13.55
N GLY A 102 6.30 4.04 -12.31
CA GLY A 102 5.37 3.00 -11.92
C GLY A 102 5.16 2.95 -10.41
N HIS A 103 4.32 2.04 -9.96
CA HIS A 103 4.16 1.74 -8.54
C HIS A 103 3.87 0.26 -8.31
N GLU A 104 3.97 -0.13 -7.04
CA GLU A 104 3.65 -1.45 -6.55
C GLU A 104 2.98 -1.31 -5.19
N VAL A 105 1.94 -2.12 -4.97
CA VAL A 105 1.18 -2.15 -3.72
C VAL A 105 1.21 -3.57 -3.18
N GLU A 106 1.93 -3.77 -2.07
CA GLU A 106 2.11 -5.07 -1.46
C GLU A 106 1.33 -5.17 -0.15
N VAL A 107 0.66 -6.31 0.05
CA VAL A 107 0.09 -6.66 1.35
C VAL A 107 1.09 -7.54 2.08
N ILE A 108 1.52 -7.11 3.26
CA ILE A 108 2.45 -7.83 4.10
C ILE A 108 1.71 -8.36 5.31
N TYR A 109 1.88 -9.65 5.56
CA TYR A 109 1.37 -10.32 6.74
C TYR A 109 2.55 -10.56 7.67
N SER A 110 2.83 -9.62 8.58
CA SER A 110 3.89 -9.80 9.57
C SER A 110 3.33 -10.54 10.79
N GLY A 111 3.69 -11.81 10.91
CA GLY A 111 3.14 -12.71 11.93
C GLY A 111 3.48 -14.19 11.70
N LEU A 112 4.75 -14.49 11.42
CA LEU A 112 5.38 -15.82 11.61
C LEU A 112 6.89 -15.64 11.87
#